data_AF-I9U2Y1-F1
#
_entry.id   AF-I9U2Y1-F1
#
_cell.length_a   1.000
_cell.length_b   1.000
_cell.length_c   1.000
_cell.angle_alpha   90.00
_cell.angle_beta   90.00
_cell.angle_gamma   90.00
#
_symmetry.space_group_name_H-M   'P 1'
#
loop_
_entity.id
_entity.type
_entity.pdbx_description
1 polymer ?
#
loop_
_entity_poly.entity_id
_entity_poly.type
_entity_poly.pdbx_seq_one_letter_code
_entity_poly.pdbx_strand_id
1 'polypeptide(L)'
;MINYPNLPNSALEITEQPEVKEITNELLKQLQNALNSNSLFTEQVELSLKGIVRILEVLLSLDFFKNANEIDSSLRNSIEWLKSAGESLKAKMKEYERFFSEFNTSMRTNEQEVTNTLNANAENIKSEIKKLENQLIEATTRLLTSYQIFLNNARDSANNQITENKTQSLEALNQAKTNANNEINNNQTQAITNINEAKTNANNEINNNQTQAITNINEAKTNANNEINTNKTASLEAITQAKTNANNEISDNKTQAITNITQQKQQATSEIIEAKNQSLSKH
;
A
#
# COMPACT_ATOMS: atom_id res chain seq x y z
N MET A 1 -41.28 49.64 21.47
CA MET A 1 -42.39 49.43 22.45
C MET A 1 -43.63 49.98 21.78
N ILE A 2 -44.55 49.09 21.40
CA ILE A 2 -45.67 49.46 20.53
C ILE A 2 -46.71 50.19 21.36
N ASN A 3 -46.90 51.47 21.07
CA ASN A 3 -47.91 52.30 21.74
C ASN A 3 -49.06 52.55 20.77
N TYR A 4 -50.20 51.93 21.05
CA TYR A 4 -51.42 52.17 20.30
C TYR A 4 -52.25 53.23 21.02
N PRO A 5 -52.81 54.22 20.30
CA PRO A 5 -53.76 55.14 20.92
C PRO A 5 -54.99 54.37 21.41
N ASN A 6 -55.57 54.83 22.53
CA ASN A 6 -56.82 54.25 23.03
C ASN A 6 -57.97 54.60 22.09
N LEU A 7 -58.85 53.63 21.85
CA LEU A 7 -60.04 53.84 21.04
C LEU A 7 -60.95 54.91 21.69
N PRO A 8 -61.46 55.89 20.94
CA PRO A 8 -62.45 56.82 21.46
C PRO A 8 -63.69 56.07 21.97
N ASN A 9 -64.28 56.54 23.07
CA ASN A 9 -65.55 56.01 23.56
C ASN A 9 -66.64 56.23 22.51
N SER A 10 -67.45 55.22 22.20
CA SER A 10 -68.51 55.30 21.18
C SER A 10 -69.80 55.98 21.67
N ALA A 11 -69.95 56.21 22.98
CA ALA A 11 -71.14 56.85 23.54
C ALA A 11 -71.27 58.32 23.10
N LEU A 12 -72.46 58.70 22.63
CA LEU A 12 -72.85 60.08 22.41
C LEU A 12 -73.57 60.59 23.67
N GLU A 13 -73.04 61.63 24.30
CA GLU A 13 -73.73 62.27 25.43
C GLU A 13 -74.89 63.11 24.90
N ILE A 14 -76.06 62.48 24.78
CA ILE A 14 -77.31 63.12 24.39
C ILE A 14 -78.35 62.76 25.46
N THR A 15 -78.83 63.75 26.21
CA THR A 15 -79.91 63.54 27.20
C THR A 15 -81.29 63.55 26.52
N GLU A 16 -82.23 62.82 27.15
CA GLU A 16 -83.61 62.49 26.74
C GLU A 16 -84.11 63.00 25.38
N GLN A 17 -84.40 62.05 24.49
CA GLN A 17 -84.98 62.26 23.17
C GLN A 17 -86.44 62.72 23.30
N PRO A 18 -86.86 63.82 22.63
CA PRO A 18 -88.28 64.16 22.54
C PRO A 18 -89.04 63.10 21.71
N GLU A 19 -90.24 62.70 22.15
CA GLU A 19 -91.11 61.78 21.41
C GLU A 19 -91.54 62.39 20.06
N VAL A 20 -90.83 62.01 19.00
CA VAL A 20 -91.19 62.33 17.61
C VAL A 20 -91.36 61.02 16.83
N LYS A 21 -92.43 60.91 16.05
CA LYS A 21 -92.75 59.73 15.22
C LYS A 21 -91.55 59.31 14.37
N GLU A 22 -91.19 58.05 14.54
CA GLU A 22 -90.07 57.35 13.92
C GLU A 22 -90.11 57.45 12.39
N ILE A 23 -89.17 58.19 11.81
CA ILE A 23 -88.88 58.11 10.37
C ILE A 23 -87.73 57.12 10.23
N THR A 24 -88.06 55.90 9.82
CA THR A 24 -87.12 54.81 9.53
C THR A 24 -86.03 55.29 8.57
N ASN A 25 -84.80 55.35 9.06
CA ASN A 25 -83.73 56.14 8.46
C ASN A 25 -82.92 55.32 7.45
N GLU A 26 -83.46 55.15 6.25
CA GLU A 26 -82.83 54.45 5.11
C GLU A 26 -81.45 55.06 4.73
N LEU A 27 -81.26 56.35 5.02
CA LEU A 27 -80.03 57.09 4.75
C LEU A 27 -78.85 56.60 5.62
N LEU A 28 -79.13 56.25 6.88
CA LEU A 28 -78.14 55.66 7.80
C LEU A 28 -77.63 54.31 7.29
N LYS A 29 -78.53 53.52 6.69
CA LYS A 29 -78.21 52.21 6.11
C LYS A 29 -77.36 52.35 4.84
N GLN A 30 -77.63 53.36 4.02
CA GLN A 30 -76.83 53.67 2.84
C GLN A 30 -75.43 54.18 3.21
N LEU A 31 -75.32 55.03 4.24
CA LEU A 31 -74.04 55.52 4.76
C LEU A 31 -73.19 54.36 5.31
N GLN A 32 -73.82 53.44 6.06
CA GLN A 32 -73.18 52.24 6.59
C GLN A 32 -72.68 51.30 5.49
N ASN A 33 -73.44 51.13 4.41
CA ASN A 33 -73.02 50.31 3.27
C ASN A 33 -71.87 50.93 2.48
N ALA A 34 -71.84 52.25 2.31
CA ALA A 34 -70.77 52.95 1.61
C ALA A 34 -69.42 52.87 2.35
N LEU A 35 -69.43 52.79 3.69
CA LEU A 35 -68.25 52.61 4.52
C LEU A 35 -67.67 51.18 4.47
N ASN A 36 -68.41 50.20 3.96
CA ASN A 36 -68.03 48.78 3.98
C ASN A 36 -67.35 48.28 2.69
N SER A 37 -67.19 49.10 1.63
CA SER A 37 -66.56 48.66 0.36
C SER A 37 -65.05 48.92 0.34
N ASN A 38 -64.26 47.85 0.27
CA ASN A 38 -62.85 47.80 0.69
C ASN A 38 -61.83 47.92 -0.48
N SER A 39 -61.31 49.13 -0.74
CA SER A 39 -59.98 49.26 -1.38
C SER A 39 -59.16 50.51 -0.98
N LEU A 40 -59.76 51.47 -0.27
CA LEU A 40 -59.04 52.59 0.36
C LEU A 40 -59.69 52.90 1.72
N PHE A 41 -59.90 51.87 2.55
CA PHE A 41 -60.67 51.96 3.79
C PHE A 41 -60.24 53.12 4.70
N THR A 42 -58.94 53.36 4.87
CA THR A 42 -58.44 54.45 5.72
C THR A 42 -58.74 55.84 5.14
N GLU A 43 -58.48 56.08 3.86
CA GLU A 43 -58.75 57.36 3.20
C GLU A 43 -60.25 57.62 3.09
N GLN A 44 -61.04 56.57 2.83
CA GLN A 44 -62.49 56.62 2.78
C GLN A 44 -63.10 56.93 4.15
N VAL A 45 -62.61 56.30 5.22
CA VAL A 45 -63.07 56.60 6.59
C VAL A 45 -62.71 58.03 6.98
N GLU A 46 -61.49 58.49 6.68
CA GLU A 46 -61.06 59.86 6.97
C GLU A 46 -61.89 60.91 6.21
N LEU A 47 -62.07 60.74 4.89
CA LEU A 47 -62.88 61.64 4.06
C LEU A 47 -64.36 61.60 4.45
N SER A 48 -64.89 60.43 4.83
CA SER A 48 -66.27 60.30 5.30
C SER A 48 -66.47 61.03 6.63
N LEU A 49 -65.55 60.90 7.58
CA LEU A 49 -65.62 61.63 8.85
C LEU A 49 -65.54 63.15 8.64
N LYS A 50 -64.61 63.61 7.80
CA LYS A 50 -64.50 65.04 7.42
C LYS A 50 -65.78 65.55 6.74
N GLY A 51 -66.34 64.74 5.83
CA GLY A 51 -67.60 65.04 5.14
C GLY A 51 -68.76 65.17 6.12
N ILE A 52 -68.90 64.24 7.07
CA ILE A 52 -69.98 64.30 8.06
C ILE A 52 -69.79 65.49 9.02
N VAL A 53 -68.58 65.76 9.51
CA VAL A 53 -68.28 66.97 10.31
C VAL A 53 -68.71 68.23 9.57
N ARG A 54 -68.43 68.32 8.27
CA ARG A 54 -68.79 69.48 7.45
C ARG A 54 -70.30 69.59 7.22
N ILE A 55 -70.99 68.49 6.97
CA ILE A 55 -72.45 68.45 6.84
C ILE A 55 -73.12 68.89 8.15
N LEU A 56 -72.60 68.42 9.30
CA LEU A 56 -73.07 68.85 10.62
C LEU A 56 -72.85 70.35 10.84
N GLU A 57 -71.67 70.87 10.49
CA GLU A 57 -71.40 72.32 10.55
C GLU A 57 -72.41 73.14 9.74
N VAL A 58 -72.70 72.72 8.51
CA VAL A 58 -73.66 73.40 7.64
C VAL A 58 -75.08 73.31 8.22
N LEU A 59 -75.52 72.11 8.63
CA LEU A 59 -76.83 71.88 9.26
C LEU A 59 -77.04 72.78 10.48
N LEU A 60 -76.08 72.80 11.41
CA LEU A 60 -76.11 73.62 12.62
C LEU A 60 -76.05 75.13 12.33
N SER A 61 -75.57 75.51 11.14
CA SER A 61 -75.45 76.90 10.68
C SER A 61 -76.66 77.40 9.90
N LEU A 62 -77.64 76.54 9.54
CA LEU A 62 -78.84 76.94 8.81
C LEU A 62 -79.71 77.91 9.61
N ASP A 63 -80.36 78.86 8.94
CA ASP A 63 -81.17 79.90 9.57
C ASP A 63 -82.36 79.33 10.37
N PHE A 64 -82.83 78.13 10.01
CA PHE A 64 -83.81 77.35 10.77
C PHE A 64 -83.38 77.12 12.24
N PHE A 65 -82.09 76.86 12.50
CA PHE A 65 -81.54 76.68 13.85
C PHE A 65 -81.20 78.01 14.55
N LYS A 66 -81.14 79.12 13.79
CA LYS A 66 -80.85 80.46 14.31
C LYS A 66 -82.13 81.22 14.72
N ASN A 67 -83.25 80.93 14.07
CA ASN A 67 -84.54 81.61 14.27
C ASN A 67 -85.55 80.80 15.11
N ALA A 68 -85.05 79.94 16.01
CA ALA A 68 -85.87 79.06 16.85
C ALA A 68 -86.88 79.78 17.79
N ASN A 69 -86.75 81.11 17.93
CA ASN A 69 -87.61 81.95 18.76
C ASN A 69 -88.99 82.26 18.12
N GLU A 70 -89.20 81.98 16.83
CA GLU A 70 -90.46 82.27 16.10
C GLU A 70 -91.38 81.04 15.94
N ILE A 71 -91.10 79.96 16.68
CA ILE A 71 -91.68 78.63 16.44
C ILE A 71 -92.30 78.06 17.73
N ASP A 72 -93.34 77.23 17.62
CA ASP A 72 -93.98 76.52 18.75
C ASP A 72 -92.95 75.86 19.70
N SER A 73 -93.25 75.89 21.00
CA SER A 73 -92.37 75.44 22.09
C SER A 73 -91.86 74.00 21.95
N SER A 74 -92.68 73.11 21.36
CA SER A 74 -92.32 71.71 21.08
C SER A 74 -91.25 71.57 19.99
N LEU A 75 -91.32 72.39 18.93
CA LEU A 75 -90.32 72.42 17.86
C LEU A 75 -89.02 73.04 18.34
N ARG A 76 -89.11 74.09 19.17
CA ARG A 76 -87.92 74.73 19.76
C ARG A 76 -87.09 73.74 20.58
N ASN A 77 -87.73 72.94 21.43
CA ASN A 77 -87.04 71.90 22.21
C ASN A 77 -86.37 70.85 21.30
N SER A 78 -87.04 70.47 20.20
CA SER A 78 -86.48 69.53 19.22
C SER A 78 -85.29 70.11 18.45
N ILE A 79 -85.32 71.41 18.13
CA ILE A 79 -84.22 72.14 17.48
C ILE A 79 -83.02 72.27 18.42
N GLU A 80 -83.23 72.59 19.70
CA GLU A 80 -82.17 72.65 20.72
C GLU A 80 -81.55 71.27 20.99
N TRP A 81 -82.36 70.20 21.02
CA TRP A 81 -81.89 68.82 21.12
C TRP A 81 -81.06 68.40 19.90
N LEU A 82 -81.56 68.64 18.68
CA LEU A 82 -80.82 68.34 17.44
C LEU A 82 -79.51 69.11 17.36
N LYS A 83 -79.49 70.37 17.82
CA LYS A 83 -78.26 71.16 17.88
C LYS A 83 -77.24 70.55 18.84
N SER A 84 -77.68 70.16 20.03
CA SER A 84 -76.83 69.51 21.04
C SER A 84 -76.32 68.15 20.56
N ALA A 85 -77.17 67.34 19.93
CA ALA A 85 -76.82 66.06 19.34
C ALA A 85 -75.81 66.21 18.17
N GLY A 86 -76.00 67.22 17.32
CA GLY A 86 -75.10 67.53 16.21
C GLY A 86 -73.72 67.99 16.67
N GLU A 87 -73.65 68.84 17.71
CA GLU A 87 -72.38 69.26 18.30
C GLU A 87 -71.66 68.11 19.03
N SER A 88 -72.40 67.27 19.75
CA SER A 88 -71.87 66.04 20.39
C SER A 88 -71.27 65.08 19.35
N LEU A 89 -71.99 64.86 18.24
CA LEU A 89 -71.51 64.05 17.13
C LEU A 89 -70.28 64.66 16.45
N LYS A 90 -70.28 65.98 16.23
CA LYS A 90 -69.13 66.71 15.66
C LYS A 90 -67.89 66.58 16.54
N ALA A 91 -68.04 66.71 17.86
CA ALA A 91 -66.96 66.51 18.81
C ALA A 91 -66.43 65.06 18.73
N LYS A 92 -67.33 64.08 18.71
CA LYS A 92 -66.97 62.66 18.57
C LYS A 92 -66.22 62.37 17.27
N MET A 93 -66.62 62.97 16.14
CA MET A 93 -65.93 62.80 14.87
C MET A 93 -64.51 63.37 14.89
N LYS A 94 -64.30 64.51 15.57
CA LYS A 94 -62.94 65.05 15.77
C LYS A 94 -62.08 64.14 16.66
N GLU A 95 -62.67 63.47 17.66
CA GLU A 95 -61.96 62.46 18.46
C GLU A 95 -61.50 61.28 17.59
N TYR A 96 -62.37 60.77 16.71
CA TYR A 96 -62.01 59.70 15.78
C TYR A 96 -60.98 60.13 14.73
N GLU A 97 -61.09 61.35 14.18
CA GLU A 97 -60.08 61.90 13.27
C GLU A 97 -58.71 61.97 13.94
N ARG A 98 -58.64 62.46 15.18
CA ARG A 98 -57.40 62.48 15.97
C ARG A 98 -56.87 61.07 16.21
N PHE A 99 -57.74 60.13 16.62
CA PHE A 99 -57.37 58.73 16.82
C PHE A 99 -56.75 58.11 15.56
N PHE A 100 -57.38 58.26 14.39
CA PHE A 100 -56.85 57.67 13.15
C PHE A 100 -55.51 58.30 12.73
N SER A 101 -55.31 59.59 12.97
CA SER A 101 -54.03 60.26 12.74
C SER A 101 -52.91 59.71 13.63
N GLU A 102 -53.18 59.56 14.93
CA GLU A 102 -52.24 58.95 15.89
C GLU A 102 -51.98 57.48 15.58
N PHE A 103 -53.02 56.73 15.21
CA PHE A 103 -52.92 55.32 14.81
C PHE A 103 -52.06 55.16 13.56
N ASN A 104 -52.31 55.96 12.51
CA ASN A 104 -51.52 55.93 11.28
C ASN A 104 -50.06 56.28 11.54
N THR A 105 -49.80 57.25 12.43
CA THR A 105 -48.44 57.60 12.86
C THR A 105 -47.77 56.41 13.55
N SER A 106 -48.44 55.78 14.51
CA SER A 106 -47.97 54.58 15.21
C SER A 106 -47.69 53.43 14.24
N MET A 107 -48.58 53.19 13.27
CA MET A 107 -48.40 52.14 12.26
C MET A 107 -47.17 52.39 11.37
N ARG A 108 -46.93 53.62 10.93
CA ARG A 108 -45.73 53.97 10.15
C ARG A 108 -44.45 53.80 10.96
N THR A 109 -44.46 54.18 12.24
CA THR A 109 -43.33 53.93 13.14
C THR A 109 -43.07 52.44 13.33
N ASN A 110 -44.13 51.65 13.54
CA ASN A 110 -44.02 50.19 13.67
C ASN A 110 -43.48 49.55 12.39
N GLU A 111 -43.96 49.96 11.22
CA GLU A 111 -43.46 49.48 9.93
C GLU A 111 -41.96 49.77 9.77
N GLN A 112 -41.51 50.97 10.14
CA GLN A 112 -40.11 51.34 10.10
C GLN A 112 -39.26 50.56 11.12
N GLU A 113 -39.75 50.37 12.35
CA GLU A 113 -39.06 49.58 13.38
C GLU A 113 -38.89 48.13 12.92
N VAL A 114 -39.97 47.50 12.43
CA VAL A 114 -39.95 46.13 11.88
C VAL A 114 -38.97 46.04 10.70
N THR A 115 -39.03 46.98 9.76
CA THR A 115 -38.13 47.01 8.59
C THR A 115 -36.67 47.14 9.01
N ASN A 116 -36.38 48.03 9.97
CA ASN A 116 -35.02 48.23 10.48
C ASN A 116 -34.50 46.99 11.20
N THR A 117 -35.32 46.36 12.05
CA THR A 117 -34.95 45.12 12.75
C THR A 117 -34.71 43.97 11.77
N LEU A 118 -35.57 43.81 10.76
CA LEU A 118 -35.39 42.77 9.74
C LEU A 118 -34.12 42.99 8.91
N ASN A 119 -33.84 44.23 8.49
CA ASN A 119 -32.62 44.56 7.75
C ASN A 119 -31.36 44.33 8.60
N ALA A 120 -31.38 44.74 9.87
CA ALA A 120 -30.27 44.48 10.80
C ALA A 120 -30.04 42.98 11.00
N ASN A 121 -31.12 42.20 11.16
CA ASN A 121 -31.03 40.74 11.27
C ASN A 121 -30.48 40.10 9.98
N ALA A 122 -30.88 40.57 8.80
CA ALA A 122 -30.37 40.08 7.53
C ALA A 122 -28.86 40.30 7.39
N GLU A 123 -28.35 41.49 7.72
CA GLU A 123 -26.92 41.77 7.70
C GLU A 123 -26.14 40.98 8.77
N ASN A 124 -26.71 40.79 9.97
CA ASN A 124 -26.12 39.95 11.01
C ASN A 124 -25.98 38.49 10.57
N ILE A 125 -27.04 37.92 9.99
CA ILE A 125 -27.03 36.54 9.46
C ILE A 125 -25.97 36.40 8.36
N LYS A 126 -25.90 37.36 7.43
CA LYS A 126 -24.91 37.38 6.36
C LYS A 126 -23.47 37.43 6.90
N SER A 127 -23.23 38.22 7.95
CA SER A 127 -21.92 38.30 8.61
C SER A 127 -21.54 36.99 9.28
N GLU A 128 -22.45 36.36 10.03
CA GLU A 128 -22.19 35.07 10.68
C GLU A 128 -21.99 33.93 9.67
N ILE A 129 -22.73 33.90 8.55
CA ILE A 129 -22.48 32.95 7.45
C ILE A 129 -21.05 33.12 6.93
N LYS A 130 -20.62 34.34 6.63
CA LYS A 130 -19.26 34.61 6.13
C LYS A 130 -18.18 34.20 7.13
N LYS A 131 -18.44 34.38 8.43
CA LYS A 131 -17.54 33.95 9.50
C LYS A 131 -17.44 32.42 9.56
N LEU A 132 -18.56 31.70 9.45
CA LEU A 132 -18.58 30.24 9.39
C LEU A 132 -17.89 29.70 8.14
N GLU A 133 -18.07 30.33 6.98
CA GLU A 133 -17.36 30.00 5.74
C GLU A 133 -15.84 30.10 5.91
N ASN A 134 -15.35 31.20 6.50
CA ASN A 134 -13.93 31.37 6.79
C ASN A 134 -13.40 30.31 7.75
N GLN A 135 -14.13 30.00 8.83
CA GLN A 135 -13.75 28.94 9.77
C GLN A 135 -13.68 27.56 9.10
N LEU A 136 -14.62 27.26 8.19
CA LEU A 136 -14.62 26.01 7.44
C LEU A 136 -13.42 25.91 6.48
N ILE A 137 -13.07 27.00 5.80
CA ILE A 137 -11.89 27.08 4.93
C ILE A 137 -10.61 26.87 5.75
N GLU A 138 -10.49 27.52 6.90
CA GLU A 138 -9.34 27.34 7.80
C GLU A 138 -9.22 25.90 8.31
N ALA A 139 -10.33 25.30 8.76
CA ALA A 139 -10.35 23.92 9.22
C ALA A 139 -9.96 22.94 8.11
N THR A 140 -10.51 23.12 6.91
CA THR A 140 -10.20 22.29 5.73
C THR A 140 -8.74 22.44 5.32
N THR A 141 -8.20 23.65 5.35
CA THR A 141 -6.78 23.92 5.04
C THR A 141 -5.86 23.25 6.06
N ARG A 142 -6.15 23.38 7.37
CA ARG A 142 -5.38 22.71 8.43
C ARG A 142 -5.43 21.19 8.30
N LEU A 143 -6.60 20.64 7.97
CA LEU A 143 -6.77 19.20 7.74
C LEU A 143 -5.94 18.74 6.53
N LEU A 144 -6.00 19.46 5.41
CA LEU A 144 -5.23 19.17 4.20
C LEU A 144 -3.72 19.20 4.47
N THR A 145 -3.23 20.26 5.13
CA THR A 145 -1.81 20.36 5.51
C THR A 145 -1.40 19.22 6.44
N SER A 146 -2.22 18.88 7.43
CA SER A 146 -1.95 17.77 8.37
C SER A 146 -1.87 16.43 7.64
N TYR A 147 -2.79 16.18 6.71
CA TYR A 147 -2.80 14.96 5.91
C TYR A 147 -1.59 14.87 4.97
N GLN A 148 -1.18 15.99 4.36
CA GLN A 148 0.03 16.05 3.54
C GLN A 148 1.29 15.73 4.36
N ILE A 149 1.42 16.29 5.57
CA ILE A 149 2.53 16.00 6.48
C ILE A 149 2.54 14.52 6.87
N PHE A 150 1.37 13.96 7.22
CA PHE A 150 1.23 12.55 7.55
C PHE A 150 1.70 11.63 6.41
N LEU A 151 1.25 11.89 5.18
CA LEU A 151 1.64 11.10 4.00
C LEU A 151 3.14 11.23 3.69
N ASN A 152 3.70 12.44 3.81
CA ASN A 152 5.14 12.65 3.60
C ASN A 152 5.97 11.87 4.64
N ASN A 153 5.58 11.93 5.93
CA ASN A 153 6.25 11.18 6.99
C ASN A 153 6.16 9.67 6.77
N ALA A 154 4.99 9.16 6.36
CA ALA A 154 4.81 7.74 6.05
C ALA A 154 5.69 7.29 4.88
N ARG A 155 5.76 8.11 3.82
CA ARG A 155 6.63 7.87 2.66
C ARG A 155 8.10 7.84 3.05
N ASP A 156 8.55 8.83 3.81
CA ASP A 156 9.96 8.96 4.21
C ASP A 156 10.35 7.82 5.15
N SER A 157 9.48 7.42 6.07
CA SER A 157 9.67 6.22 6.91
C SER A 157 9.78 4.94 6.08
N ALA A 158 8.92 4.76 5.08
CA ALA A 158 8.97 3.59 4.20
C ALA A 158 10.28 3.55 3.38
N ASN A 159 10.72 4.70 2.86
CA ASN A 159 11.98 4.81 2.12
C ASN A 159 13.20 4.49 2.99
N ASN A 160 13.20 4.92 4.26
CA ASN A 160 14.26 4.59 5.21
C ASN A 160 14.32 3.08 5.45
N GLN A 161 13.18 2.43 5.71
CA GLN A 161 13.12 0.99 5.91
C GLN A 161 13.57 0.20 4.68
N ILE A 162 13.17 0.63 3.48
CA ILE A 162 13.59 0.02 2.21
C ILE A 162 15.12 0.12 2.06
N THR A 163 15.68 1.30 2.34
CA THR A 163 17.13 1.54 2.21
C THR A 163 17.92 0.69 3.21
N GLU A 164 17.46 0.61 4.47
CA GLU A 164 18.07 -0.22 5.49
C GLU A 164 18.02 -1.70 5.12
N ASN A 165 16.84 -2.22 4.76
CA ASN A 165 16.68 -3.62 4.35
C ASN A 165 17.53 -3.97 3.12
N LYS A 166 17.65 -3.04 2.17
CA LYS A 166 18.50 -3.22 0.97
C LYS A 166 19.98 -3.33 1.37
N THR A 167 20.45 -2.46 2.27
CA THR A 167 21.83 -2.51 2.77
C THR A 167 22.11 -3.81 3.51
N GLN A 168 21.25 -4.20 4.45
CA GLN A 168 21.38 -5.46 5.19
C GLN A 168 21.37 -6.69 4.27
N SER A 169 20.48 -6.71 3.27
CA SER A 169 20.41 -7.80 2.29
C SER A 169 21.69 -7.90 1.45
N LEU A 170 22.27 -6.76 1.06
CA LEU A 170 23.51 -6.72 0.29
C LEU A 170 24.71 -7.19 1.13
N GLU A 171 24.79 -6.78 2.39
CA GLU A 171 25.80 -7.25 3.33
C GLU A 171 25.71 -8.77 3.57
N ALA A 172 24.50 -9.29 3.79
CA ALA A 172 24.27 -10.73 3.93
C ALA A 172 24.69 -11.51 2.68
N LEU A 173 24.40 -11.00 1.48
CA LEU A 173 24.80 -11.62 0.22
C LEU A 173 26.33 -11.61 0.03
N ASN A 174 27.00 -10.52 0.44
CA ASN A 174 28.47 -10.44 0.40
C ASN A 174 29.13 -11.43 1.38
N GLN A 175 28.56 -11.59 2.59
CA GLN A 175 29.03 -12.58 3.56
C GLN A 175 28.84 -14.01 3.03
N ALA A 176 27.65 -14.33 2.51
CA ALA A 176 27.36 -15.65 1.92
C ALA A 176 28.32 -15.97 0.76
N LYS A 177 28.57 -15.00 -0.13
CA LYS A 177 29.53 -15.13 -1.25
C LYS A 177 30.95 -15.40 -0.74
N THR A 178 31.37 -14.70 0.31
CA THR A 178 32.70 -14.86 0.91
C THR A 178 32.86 -16.26 1.52
N ASN A 179 31.85 -16.71 2.26
CA ASN A 179 31.85 -18.05 2.85
C ASN A 179 31.90 -19.15 1.79
N ALA A 180 31.07 -19.04 0.74
CA ALA A 180 31.08 -19.99 -0.37
C ALA A 180 32.44 -20.03 -1.08
N ASN A 181 33.09 -18.88 -1.31
CA ASN A 181 34.43 -18.84 -1.89
C ASN A 181 35.48 -19.50 -0.99
N ASN A 182 35.41 -19.29 0.31
CA ASN A 182 36.32 -19.92 1.27
C ASN A 182 36.16 -21.45 1.27
N GLU A 183 34.92 -21.95 1.26
CA GLU A 183 34.63 -23.39 1.17
C GLU A 183 35.15 -24.00 -0.14
N ILE A 184 34.93 -23.31 -1.27
CA ILE A 184 35.43 -23.74 -2.59
C ILE A 184 36.95 -23.84 -2.56
N ASN A 185 37.65 -22.81 -2.07
CA ASN A 185 39.11 -22.82 -2.00
C ASN A 185 39.64 -23.94 -1.10
N ASN A 186 39.02 -24.15 0.07
CA ASN A 186 39.41 -25.22 0.98
C ASN A 186 39.23 -26.61 0.34
N ASN A 187 38.10 -26.84 -0.33
CA ASN A 187 37.82 -28.09 -1.04
C ASN A 187 38.79 -28.30 -2.22
N GLN A 188 39.14 -27.23 -2.96
CA GLN A 188 40.14 -27.30 -4.02
C GLN A 188 41.51 -27.71 -3.47
N THR A 189 41.96 -27.09 -2.37
CA THR A 189 43.22 -27.46 -1.71
C THR A 189 43.20 -28.92 -1.27
N GLN A 190 42.12 -29.37 -0.61
CA GLN A 190 42.01 -30.77 -0.16
C GLN A 190 42.03 -31.75 -1.34
N ALA A 191 41.32 -31.44 -2.43
CA ALA A 191 41.31 -32.28 -3.63
C ALA A 191 42.71 -32.40 -4.26
N ILE A 192 43.46 -31.30 -4.34
CA ILE A 192 44.84 -31.29 -4.85
C ILE A 192 45.75 -32.14 -3.95
N THR A 193 45.64 -32.00 -2.63
CA THR A 193 46.41 -32.81 -1.66
C THR A 193 46.13 -34.29 -1.84
N ASN A 194 44.85 -34.69 -1.90
CA ASN A 194 44.45 -36.09 -2.10
C ASN A 194 45.00 -36.67 -3.41
N ILE A 195 44.96 -35.90 -4.51
CA ILE A 195 45.51 -36.32 -5.80
C ILE A 195 47.03 -36.52 -5.72
N ASN A 196 47.75 -35.62 -5.04
CA ASN A 196 49.20 -35.72 -4.88
C ASN A 196 49.62 -36.91 -4.00
N GLU A 197 48.87 -37.20 -2.93
CA GLU A 197 49.07 -38.39 -2.10
C GLU A 197 48.84 -39.67 -2.91
N ALA A 198 47.72 -39.76 -3.63
CA ALA A 198 47.41 -40.90 -4.49
C ALA A 198 48.49 -41.11 -5.57
N LYS A 199 48.96 -40.03 -6.20
CA LYS A 199 50.05 -40.07 -7.19
C LYS A 199 51.36 -40.58 -6.57
N THR A 200 51.70 -40.12 -5.37
CA THR A 200 52.91 -40.56 -4.66
C THR A 200 52.83 -42.04 -4.31
N ASN A 201 51.69 -42.49 -3.80
CA ASN A 201 51.46 -43.91 -3.48
C ASN A 201 51.58 -44.79 -4.72
N ALA A 202 50.92 -44.41 -5.83
CA ALA A 202 51.02 -45.14 -7.09
C ALA A 202 52.47 -45.21 -7.61
N ASN A 203 53.23 -44.12 -7.53
CA ASN A 203 54.65 -44.12 -7.91
C ASN A 203 55.48 -45.05 -7.01
N ASN A 204 55.23 -45.08 -5.71
CA ASN A 204 55.93 -45.98 -4.79
C ASN A 204 55.63 -47.45 -5.11
N GLU A 205 54.38 -47.80 -5.38
CA GLU A 205 53.99 -49.15 -5.80
C GLU A 205 54.65 -49.56 -7.12
N ILE A 206 54.66 -48.66 -8.11
CA ILE A 206 55.34 -48.88 -9.41
C ILE A 206 56.83 -49.14 -9.19
N ASN A 207 57.51 -48.31 -8.40
CA ASN A 207 58.95 -48.47 -8.12
C ASN A 207 59.23 -49.79 -7.40
N ASN A 208 58.42 -50.16 -6.39
CA ASN A 208 58.58 -51.42 -5.68
C ASN A 208 58.41 -52.63 -6.61
N ASN A 209 57.39 -52.60 -7.48
CA ASN A 209 57.15 -53.65 -8.48
C ASN A 209 58.29 -53.73 -9.51
N GLN A 210 58.84 -52.58 -9.94
CA GLN A 210 60.01 -52.55 -10.82
C GLN A 210 61.23 -53.18 -10.16
N THR A 211 61.53 -52.83 -8.91
CA THR A 211 62.62 -53.43 -8.14
C THR A 211 62.43 -54.94 -8.00
N GLN A 212 61.24 -55.40 -7.63
CA GLN A 212 60.95 -56.83 -7.48
C GLN A 212 61.11 -57.59 -8.81
N ALA A 213 60.62 -57.01 -9.92
CA ALA A 213 60.77 -57.61 -11.24
C ALA A 213 62.25 -57.74 -11.65
N ILE A 214 63.07 -56.71 -11.40
CA ILE A 214 64.51 -56.73 -11.67
C ILE A 214 65.20 -57.81 -10.82
N THR A 215 64.88 -57.92 -9.53
CA THR A 215 65.40 -58.96 -8.64
C THR A 215 65.07 -60.36 -9.17
N ASN A 216 63.81 -60.61 -9.51
CA ASN A 216 63.37 -61.90 -10.05
C ASN A 216 64.11 -62.27 -11.34
N ILE A 217 64.31 -61.29 -12.25
CA ILE A 217 65.07 -61.51 -13.49
C ILE A 217 66.54 -61.85 -13.20
N ASN A 218 67.17 -61.17 -12.23
CA ASN A 218 68.56 -61.43 -11.85
C ASN A 218 68.74 -62.81 -11.19
N GLU A 219 67.80 -63.22 -10.34
CA GLU A 219 67.78 -64.56 -9.74
C GLU A 219 67.61 -65.64 -10.81
N ALA A 220 66.64 -65.48 -11.72
CA ALA A 220 66.42 -66.41 -12.83
C ALA A 220 67.65 -66.51 -13.75
N LYS A 221 68.29 -65.38 -14.06
CA LYS A 221 69.54 -65.34 -14.84
C LYS A 221 70.69 -66.06 -14.13
N THR A 222 70.84 -65.88 -12.81
CA THR A 222 71.86 -66.56 -12.01
C THR A 222 71.63 -68.07 -11.99
N ASN A 223 70.38 -68.51 -11.78
CA ASN A 223 70.00 -69.92 -11.81
C ASN A 223 70.29 -70.55 -13.18
N ALA A 224 69.89 -69.90 -14.27
CA ALA A 224 70.18 -70.38 -15.62
C ALA A 224 71.69 -70.48 -15.89
N ASN A 225 72.48 -69.51 -15.44
CA ASN A 225 73.95 -69.57 -15.55
C ASN A 225 74.55 -70.73 -14.76
N ASN A 226 74.04 -71.01 -13.56
CA ASN A 226 74.48 -72.14 -12.74
C ASN A 226 74.15 -73.46 -13.42
N GLU A 227 72.95 -73.63 -13.97
CA GLU A 227 72.56 -74.82 -14.72
C GLU A 227 73.42 -75.02 -15.97
N ILE A 228 73.67 -73.96 -16.75
CA ILE A 228 74.56 -74.00 -17.91
C ILE A 228 75.97 -74.45 -17.51
N ASN A 229 76.52 -73.90 -16.42
CA ASN A 229 77.86 -74.27 -15.94
C ASN A 229 77.92 -75.72 -15.46
N THR A 230 76.93 -76.19 -14.70
CA THR A 230 76.83 -77.60 -14.26
C THR A 230 76.77 -78.54 -15.47
N ASN A 231 75.90 -78.25 -16.44
CA ASN A 231 75.77 -79.05 -17.65
C ASN A 231 77.04 -79.05 -18.50
N LYS A 232 77.74 -77.92 -18.57
CA LYS A 232 79.04 -77.80 -19.24
C LYS A 232 80.10 -78.67 -18.55
N THR A 233 80.20 -78.63 -17.23
CA THR A 233 81.13 -79.46 -16.45
C THR A 233 80.83 -80.94 -16.66
N ALA A 234 79.57 -81.35 -16.48
CA ALA A 234 79.16 -82.75 -16.69
C ALA A 234 79.45 -83.25 -18.11
N SER A 235 79.23 -82.40 -19.13
CA SER A 235 79.55 -82.72 -20.52
C SER A 235 81.06 -82.90 -20.75
N LEU A 236 81.89 -82.03 -20.15
CA LEU A 236 83.35 -82.12 -20.25
C LEU A 236 83.90 -83.38 -19.54
N GLU A 237 83.36 -83.72 -18.38
CA GLU A 237 83.68 -84.95 -17.65
C GLU A 237 83.30 -86.19 -18.48
N ALA A 238 82.11 -86.21 -19.07
CA ALA A 238 81.66 -87.30 -19.95
C ALA A 238 82.59 -87.48 -21.17
N ILE A 239 82.99 -86.39 -21.83
CA ILE A 239 83.96 -86.42 -22.93
C ILE A 239 85.32 -86.96 -22.45
N THR A 240 85.77 -86.55 -21.26
CA THR A 240 87.04 -87.01 -20.68
C THR A 240 87.01 -88.50 -20.37
N GLN A 241 85.92 -89.00 -19.79
CA GLN A 241 85.72 -90.41 -19.51
C GLN A 241 85.67 -91.24 -20.81
N ALA A 242 84.93 -90.78 -21.81
CA ALA A 242 84.86 -91.42 -23.12
C ALA A 242 86.25 -91.49 -23.78
N LYS A 243 87.02 -90.40 -23.71
CA LYS A 243 88.40 -90.35 -24.22
C LYS A 243 89.33 -91.32 -23.49
N THR A 244 89.24 -91.41 -22.16
CA THR A 244 90.02 -92.37 -21.36
C THR A 244 89.66 -93.81 -21.71
N ASN A 245 88.37 -94.13 -21.81
CA ASN A 245 87.89 -95.45 -22.21
C ASN A 245 88.42 -95.84 -23.60
N ALA A 246 88.30 -94.95 -24.58
CA ALA A 246 88.81 -95.18 -25.93
C ALA A 246 90.34 -95.39 -25.95
N ASN A 247 91.09 -94.61 -25.17
CA ASN A 247 92.54 -94.79 -25.04
C ASN A 247 92.91 -96.14 -24.42
N ASN A 248 92.16 -96.59 -23.39
CA ASN A 248 92.35 -97.90 -22.79
C ASN A 248 92.06 -99.01 -23.80
N GLU A 249 90.94 -98.95 -24.51
CA GLU A 249 90.59 -99.91 -25.58
C GLU A 249 91.66 -99.96 -26.67
N ILE A 250 92.19 -98.80 -27.11
CA ILE A 250 93.30 -98.74 -28.08
C ILE A 250 94.56 -99.40 -27.52
N SER A 251 94.90 -99.15 -26.25
CA SER A 251 96.07 -99.74 -25.58
C SER A 251 95.95 -101.26 -25.43
N ASP A 252 94.77 -101.74 -25.04
CA ASP A 252 94.47 -103.16 -24.90
C ASP A 252 94.54 -103.87 -26.25
N ASN A 253 93.91 -103.29 -27.28
CA ASN A 253 93.98 -103.80 -28.65
C ASN A 253 95.43 -103.83 -29.18
N LYS A 254 96.22 -102.80 -28.89
CA LYS A 254 97.64 -102.75 -29.27
C LYS A 254 98.45 -103.83 -28.55
N THR A 255 98.21 -104.03 -27.25
CA THR A 255 98.87 -105.08 -26.45
C THR A 255 98.52 -106.46 -26.98
N GLN A 256 97.24 -106.72 -27.25
CA GLN A 256 96.76 -107.98 -27.83
C GLN A 256 97.40 -108.24 -29.20
N ALA A 257 97.48 -107.24 -30.08
CA ALA A 257 98.13 -107.36 -31.38
C ALA A 257 99.63 -107.69 -31.26
N ILE A 258 100.35 -107.03 -30.35
CA ILE A 258 101.77 -107.32 -30.08
C ILE A 258 101.96 -108.75 -29.55
N THR A 259 101.11 -109.19 -28.62
CA THR A 259 101.12 -110.56 -28.08
C THR A 259 100.89 -111.59 -29.19
N ASN A 260 99.89 -111.38 -30.04
CA ASN A 260 99.59 -112.25 -31.18
C ASN A 260 100.79 -112.33 -32.15
N ILE A 261 101.40 -111.19 -32.50
CA ILE A 261 102.61 -111.14 -33.35
C ILE A 261 103.77 -111.88 -32.68
N THR A 262 103.93 -111.75 -31.36
CA THR A 262 105.01 -112.41 -30.60
C THR A 262 104.83 -113.92 -30.55
N GLN A 263 103.61 -114.39 -30.31
CA GLN A 263 103.26 -115.82 -30.38
C GLN A 263 103.49 -116.38 -31.78
N GLN A 264 103.01 -115.70 -32.84
CA GLN A 264 103.24 -116.11 -34.22
C GLN A 264 104.74 -116.14 -34.57
N LYS A 265 105.51 -115.15 -34.11
CA LYS A 265 106.98 -115.14 -34.28
C LYS A 265 107.64 -116.31 -33.57
N GLN A 266 107.24 -116.63 -32.34
CA GLN A 266 107.75 -117.79 -31.59
C GLN A 266 107.39 -119.09 -32.31
N GLN A 267 106.15 -119.24 -32.77
CA GLN A 267 105.69 -120.39 -33.54
C GLN A 267 106.50 -120.57 -34.83
N ALA A 268 106.66 -119.51 -35.64
CA ALA A 268 107.49 -119.54 -36.85
C ALA A 268 108.96 -119.87 -36.54
N THR A 269 109.49 -119.39 -35.40
CA THR A 269 110.86 -119.74 -34.97
C THR A 269 110.98 -121.22 -34.63
N SER A 270 110.01 -121.79 -33.91
CA SER A 270 109.93 -123.22 -33.61
C SER A 270 109.82 -124.06 -34.88
N GLU A 271 108.96 -123.67 -35.82
CA GLU A 271 108.81 -124.33 -37.13
C GLU A 271 110.12 -124.29 -37.95
N ILE A 272 110.85 -123.17 -37.93
CA ILE A 272 112.19 -123.06 -38.57
C ILE A 272 113.20 -123.98 -37.88
N ILE A 273 113.22 -124.05 -36.54
CA ILE A 273 114.11 -124.94 -35.78
C ILE A 273 113.77 -126.40 -36.09
N GLU A 274 112.49 -126.76 -36.14
CA GLU A 274 112.03 -128.09 -36.47
C GLU A 274 112.39 -128.48 -37.91
N ALA A 275 112.19 -127.58 -38.88
CA ALA A 275 112.65 -127.76 -40.26
C ALA A 275 114.17 -127.90 -40.36
N LYS A 276 114.94 -127.15 -39.57
CA LYS A 276 116.40 -127.28 -39.46
C LYS A 276 116.82 -128.61 -38.86
N ASN A 277 116.14 -129.09 -37.82
CA ASN A 277 116.43 -130.38 -37.21
C ASN A 277 116.04 -131.55 -38.15
N GLN A 278 114.96 -131.41 -38.92
CA GLN A 278 114.59 -132.38 -39.96
C GLN A 278 115.61 -132.43 -41.10
N SER A 279 116.19 -131.28 -41.51
CA SER A 279 117.25 -131.26 -42.54
C SER A 279 118.58 -131.84 -42.05
N LEU A 280 118.90 -131.70 -40.76
CA LEU A 280 120.07 -132.31 -40.11
C LEU A 280 119.91 -133.83 -39.87
N SER A 281 118.69 -134.37 -39.81
CA SER A 281 118.44 -135.81 -39.65
C SER A 281 118.53 -136.63 -40.94
N LYS A 282 118.71 -135.97 -42.10
CA LYS A 282 118.76 -136.60 -43.42
C LYS A 282 120.17 -136.83 -43.97
N HIS A 283 121.21 -136.57 -43.18
CA HIS A 283 122.61 -136.91 -43.47
C HIS A 283 123.35 -137.29 -42.19
#